data_AF-A0A182E718-F1
#
_entry.id   AF-A0A182E718-F1
#
_cell.length_a   1.000
_cell.length_b   1.000
_cell.length_c   1.000
_cell.angle_alpha   90.00
_cell.angle_beta   90.00
_cell.angle_gamma   90.00
#
_symmetry.space_group_name_H-M   'P 1'
#
loop_
_entity.id
_entity.type
_entity.pdbx_description
1 polymer ?
#
loop_
_entity_poly.entity_id
_entity_poly.type
_entity_poly.pdbx_seq_one_letter_code
_entity_poly.pdbx_strand_id
1 'polypeptide(L)'
;MKMNIYDKVAIEDTPKLEIREDTNVFGFKGPRKMTVLIPGICDPENYRRQIIRPLLEKDSILEKWKNRKAHDLIALHNKSPSWNEAKYIIMQFGRIDYDVFTMDFRYPLSALQAFGIAMTSFHGKIACE
;
A
#
# COMPACT_ATOMS: atom_id res chain seq x y z
N MET A 1 -6.47 -6.11 -8.12
CA MET A 1 -5.03 -6.34 -8.42
C MET A 1 -4.31 -6.70 -7.12
N LYS A 2 -3.33 -7.60 -7.17
CA LYS A 2 -2.40 -7.88 -6.05
C LYS A 2 -0.99 -7.51 -6.51
N MET A 3 -0.27 -6.70 -5.73
CA MET A 3 1.13 -6.33 -6.03
C MET A 3 1.97 -6.43 -4.77
N ASN A 4 3.13 -7.08 -4.88
CA ASN A 4 4.12 -7.18 -3.81
C ASN A 4 5.37 -6.40 -4.21
N ILE A 5 5.97 -5.67 -3.28
CA ILE A 5 7.25 -4.98 -3.48
C ILE A 5 8.31 -5.69 -2.65
N TYR A 6 9.40 -6.05 -3.31
CA TYR A 6 10.58 -6.68 -2.71
C TYR A 6 11.78 -5.76 -2.89
N ASP A 7 12.66 -5.74 -1.91
CA ASP A 7 13.94 -5.04 -2.00
C ASP A 7 15.02 -6.06 -2.36
N LYS A 8 15.58 -5.97 -3.58
CA LYS A 8 16.64 -6.87 -4.06
C LYS A 8 18.01 -6.59 -3.42
N VAL A 9 18.18 -5.47 -2.70
CA VAL A 9 19.45 -5.11 -2.04
C VAL A 9 19.61 -5.84 -0.70
N ALA A 10 18.51 -6.25 -0.07
CA ALA A 10 18.56 -7.15 1.06
C ALA A 10 18.73 -8.60 0.56
N ILE A 11 19.68 -9.33 1.14
CA ILE A 11 20.02 -10.74 0.84
C ILE A 11 18.81 -11.70 1.09
N GLU A 12 17.65 -11.18 1.48
CA GLU A 12 16.49 -11.92 1.92
C GLU A 12 15.24 -11.39 1.20
N ASP A 13 14.54 -12.29 0.51
CA ASP A 13 13.32 -12.06 -0.27
C ASP A 13 12.11 -11.71 0.63
N THR A 14 12.23 -10.58 1.33
CA THR A 14 11.28 -10.09 2.32
C THR A 14 10.32 -9.11 1.65
N PRO A 15 9.01 -9.40 1.58
CA PRO A 15 8.05 -8.45 1.06
C PRO A 15 8.03 -7.20 1.95
N LYS A 16 8.27 -6.05 1.35
CA LYS A 16 8.23 -4.75 2.02
C LYS A 16 6.82 -4.16 2.06
N LEU A 17 5.96 -4.58 1.13
CA LEU A 17 4.60 -4.08 0.99
C LEU A 17 3.77 -5.09 0.20
N GLU A 18 2.49 -5.22 0.56
CA GLU A 18 1.46 -5.84 -0.27
C GLU A 18 0.30 -4.86 -0.51
N ILE A 19 -0.09 -4.69 -1.77
CA ILE A 19 -1.19 -3.83 -2.20
C ILE A 19 -2.33 -4.68 -2.73
N ARG A 20 -3.54 -4.38 -2.27
CA ARG A 20 -4.79 -4.96 -2.76
C ARG A 20 -5.73 -3.86 -3.22
N GLU A 21 -6.15 -3.96 -4.46
CA GLU A 21 -7.31 -3.22 -4.97
C GLU A 21 -8.55 -4.12 -4.94
N ASP A 22 -9.60 -3.66 -4.28
CA ASP A 22 -10.90 -4.30 -4.37
C ASP A 22 -11.55 -3.91 -5.70
N THR A 23 -11.89 -4.92 -6.50
CA THR A 23 -12.66 -4.71 -7.73
C THR A 23 -14.08 -4.33 -7.34
N ASN A 24 -14.58 -3.19 -7.80
CA ASN A 24 -16.00 -2.86 -7.66
C ASN A 24 -16.80 -3.92 -8.44
N VAL A 25 -17.53 -4.76 -7.71
CA VAL A 25 -18.49 -5.70 -8.30
C VAL A 25 -19.87 -5.06 -8.15
N PHE A 26 -20.70 -5.16 -9.19
CA PHE A 26 -22.09 -4.66 -9.24
C PHE A 26 -22.29 -3.14 -9.28
N GLY A 27 -21.90 -2.48 -10.39
CA GLY A 27 -22.48 -1.17 -10.78
C GLY A 27 -22.15 0.04 -9.88
N PHE A 28 -21.37 -0.14 -8.82
CA PHE A 28 -20.95 0.96 -7.93
C PHE A 28 -19.92 1.86 -8.63
N LYS A 29 -20.40 3.01 -9.13
CA LYS A 29 -19.56 4.14 -9.53
C LYS A 29 -19.10 4.87 -8.27
N GLY A 30 -17.92 4.52 -7.77
CA GLY A 30 -17.28 5.18 -6.64
C GLY A 30 -15.75 5.01 -6.69
N PRO A 31 -15.00 5.82 -5.92
CA PRO A 31 -13.54 5.71 -5.84
C PRO A 31 -13.09 4.28 -5.52
N ARG A 32 -12.06 3.77 -6.20
CA ARG A 32 -11.53 2.41 -5.97
C ARG A 32 -11.11 2.25 -4.51
N LYS A 33 -11.57 1.17 -3.85
CA LYS A 33 -11.10 0.80 -2.52
C LYS A 33 -9.74 0.11 -2.65
N MET A 34 -8.71 0.74 -2.09
CA MET A 34 -7.35 0.20 -2.03
C MET A 34 -6.97 0.00 -0.57
N THR A 35 -6.40 -1.17 -0.28
CA THR A 35 -5.78 -1.51 1.00
C THR A 35 -4.30 -1.78 0.78
N VAL A 36 -3.47 -1.12 1.57
CA VAL A 36 -2.01 -1.20 1.55
C VAL A 36 -1.57 -1.80 2.87
N LEU A 37 -0.91 -2.96 2.82
CA LEU A 37 -0.45 -3.72 3.98
C LEU A 37 1.08 -3.65 4.06
N ILE A 38 1.60 -3.01 5.10
CA ILE A 38 3.05 -2.92 5.36
C ILE A 38 3.39 -3.66 6.65
N PRO A 39 4.61 -4.21 6.79
CA PRO A 39 5.07 -4.74 8.06
C PRO A 39 5.00 -3.70 9.18
N GLY A 40 4.63 -4.12 10.38
CA GLY A 40 4.53 -3.28 11.57
C GLY A 40 5.87 -2.67 11.98
N ILE A 41 5.86 -1.84 13.02
CA ILE A 41 7.06 -1.23 13.58
C ILE A 41 7.40 -2.01 14.84
N CYS A 42 8.59 -2.62 14.89
CA CYS A 42 9.04 -3.39 16.06
C CYS A 42 9.89 -2.55 17.02
N ASP A 43 10.51 -1.49 16.54
CA ASP A 43 11.30 -0.55 17.33
C ASP A 43 11.02 0.88 16.83
N PRO A 44 10.11 1.61 17.50
CA PRO A 44 9.74 2.97 17.10
C PRO A 44 10.88 3.98 17.22
N GLU A 45 11.76 3.82 18.22
CA GLU A 45 12.89 4.73 18.47
C GLU A 45 13.93 4.65 17.35
N ASN A 46 14.15 3.45 16.82
CA ASN A 46 15.08 3.21 15.71
C ASN A 46 14.39 3.03 14.34
N TYR A 47 13.10 3.35 14.24
CA TYR A 47 12.30 3.21 13.02
C TYR A 47 12.37 1.83 12.36
N ARG A 48 12.57 0.75 13.14
CA ARG A 48 12.74 -0.60 12.58
C ARG A 48 11.39 -1.23 12.31
N ARG A 49 11.28 -1.83 11.11
CA ARG A 49 10.11 -2.61 10.68
C ARG A 49 10.21 -4.05 11.15
N GLN A 50 9.05 -4.64 11.37
CA GLN A 50 8.91 -6.08 11.47
C GLN A 50 9.46 -6.72 10.19
N ILE A 51 10.32 -7.72 10.35
CA ILE A 51 10.81 -8.52 9.24
C ILE A 51 9.83 -9.67 9.05
N ILE A 52 9.19 -9.75 7.88
CA ILE A 52 8.30 -10.84 7.50
C ILE A 52 9.01 -11.67 6.44
N ARG A 53 9.32 -12.93 6.76
CA ARG A 53 9.89 -13.93 5.86
C ARG A 53 8.90 -15.07 5.70
N PRO A 54 8.00 -15.00 4.72
CA PRO A 54 7.05 -16.08 4.50
C PRO A 54 7.80 -17.30 3.98
N LEU A 55 7.75 -18.41 4.73
CA LEU A 55 8.29 -19.71 4.28
C LEU A 55 7.23 -20.49 3.51
N LEU A 56 5.96 -20.27 3.83
CA LEU A 56 4.80 -20.86 3.19
C LEU A 56 3.82 -19.76 2.80
N GLU A 57 2.93 -20.04 1.84
CA GLU A 57 1.92 -19.08 1.38
C GLU A 57 1.02 -18.57 2.52
N LYS A 58 0.69 -19.44 3.48
CA LYS A 58 -0.08 -19.10 4.69
C LYS A 58 0.61 -18.08 5.60
N ASP A 59 1.93 -17.92 5.45
CA ASP A 59 2.74 -16.97 6.22
C ASP A 59 2.86 -15.61 5.51
N SER A 60 2.31 -15.48 4.29
CA SER A 60 2.28 -14.23 3.53
C SER A 60 1.52 -13.11 4.26
N ILE A 61 1.86 -11.87 3.92
CA ILE A 61 1.20 -10.68 4.49
C ILE A 61 -0.32 -10.75 4.27
N LEU A 62 -0.76 -11.16 3.08
CA LEU A 62 -2.18 -11.34 2.78
C LEU A 62 -2.88 -12.34 3.68
N GLU A 63 -2.31 -13.53 3.84
CA GLU A 63 -2.96 -14.60 4.60
C GLU A 63 -2.99 -14.25 6.08
N LYS A 64 -1.95 -13.57 6.60
CA LYS A 64 -1.99 -12.98 7.94
C LYS A 64 -3.14 -12.00 8.11
N TRP A 65 -3.33 -11.08 7.16
CA TRP A 65 -4.44 -10.12 7.17
C TRP A 65 -5.82 -10.81 7.11
N LYS A 66 -6.02 -11.72 6.16
CA LYS A 66 -7.28 -12.47 5.99
C LYS A 66 -7.65 -13.25 7.25
N ASN A 67 -6.67 -13.85 7.92
CA ASN A 67 -6.86 -14.65 9.14
C ASN A 67 -6.92 -13.79 10.42
N ARG A 68 -7.01 -12.45 10.30
CA ARG A 68 -6.96 -11.48 11.41
C ARG A 68 -5.74 -11.60 12.32
N LYS A 69 -4.65 -12.18 11.82
CA LYS A 69 -3.34 -12.23 12.48
C LYS A 69 -2.50 -11.02 12.07
N ALA A 70 -3.04 -9.82 12.26
CA ALA A 70 -2.48 -8.57 11.73
C ALA A 70 -1.81 -7.69 12.81
N HIS A 71 -1.47 -8.26 13.97
CA HIS A 71 -0.81 -7.52 15.07
C HIS A 71 0.58 -6.99 14.67
N ASP A 72 1.20 -7.61 13.68
CA ASP A 72 2.50 -7.30 13.12
C ASP A 72 2.39 -6.56 11.78
N LEU A 73 1.21 -6.05 11.42
CA LEU A 73 0.92 -5.36 10.18
C LEU A 73 0.32 -3.98 10.44
N ILE A 74 0.57 -3.05 9.52
CA ILE A 74 -0.13 -1.78 9.43
C ILE A 74 -0.97 -1.81 8.15
N ALA A 75 -2.27 -1.61 8.29
CA ALA A 75 -3.20 -1.51 7.17
C ALA A 75 -3.54 -0.05 6.92
N LEU A 76 -3.26 0.42 5.71
CA LEU A 76 -3.63 1.74 5.22
C LEU A 76 -4.74 1.58 4.19
N HIS A 77 -5.74 2.46 4.24
CA HIS A 77 -6.86 2.46 3.33
C HIS A 77 -6.96 3.80 2.61
N ASN A 78 -7.42 3.75 1.35
CA ASN A 78 -7.88 4.94 0.65
C ASN A 78 -8.90 5.71 1.52
N LYS A 79 -8.72 7.03 1.63
CA LYS A 79 -9.70 7.93 2.24
C LYS A 79 -10.85 8.14 1.26
N SER A 80 -12.07 7.75 1.64
CA SER A 80 -13.28 8.19 0.95
C SER A 80 -13.29 9.72 0.86
N PRO A 81 -13.64 10.33 -0.30
CA PRO A 81 -13.68 11.78 -0.43
C PRO A 81 -14.65 12.34 0.61
N SER A 82 -14.13 13.12 1.56
CA SER A 82 -14.91 13.81 2.57
C SER A 82 -14.59 15.30 2.51
N TRP A 83 -15.64 16.12 2.56
CA TRP A 83 -15.50 17.57 2.66
C TRP A 83 -14.94 17.92 4.05
N ASN A 84 -13.79 18.59 4.08
CA ASN A 84 -13.26 19.33 5.24
C ASN A 84 -12.83 18.53 6.49
N GLU A 85 -12.36 17.30 6.36
CA GLU A 85 -11.68 16.61 7.47
C GLU A 85 -10.16 16.64 7.29
N ALA A 86 -9.49 17.46 8.11
CA ALA A 86 -8.05 17.45 8.30
C ALA A 86 -7.65 16.16 9.06
N LYS A 87 -7.43 15.08 8.32
CA LYS A 87 -6.93 13.80 8.85
C LYS A 87 -5.43 13.68 8.58
N TYR A 88 -4.74 12.89 9.39
CA TYR A 88 -3.33 12.57 9.15
C TYR A 88 -3.19 11.77 7.84
N ILE A 89 -2.66 12.41 6.80
CA ILE A 89 -2.46 11.81 5.48
C ILE A 89 -1.06 11.17 5.44
N ILE A 90 -1.01 9.85 5.27
CA ILE A 90 0.24 9.08 5.14
C ILE A 90 0.84 9.23 3.74
N MET A 91 0.00 9.28 2.73
CA MET A 91 0.42 9.41 1.34
C MET A 91 -0.63 10.19 0.55
N GLN A 92 -0.17 11.11 -0.27
CA GLN A 92 -0.96 11.86 -1.23
C GLN A 92 -0.30 11.71 -2.60
N PHE A 93 -1.09 11.27 -3.58
CA PHE A 93 -0.63 11.10 -4.96
C PHE A 93 -1.66 11.70 -5.90
N GLY A 94 -1.22 12.55 -6.83
CA GLY A 94 -2.11 13.27 -7.74
C GLY A 94 -1.41 13.73 -9.01
N ARG A 95 -2.19 13.90 -10.08
CA ARG A 95 -1.74 14.49 -11.35
C ARG A 95 -1.78 16.00 -11.22
N ILE A 96 -0.70 16.69 -11.57
CA ILE A 96 -0.64 18.15 -11.63
C ILE A 96 -0.51 18.68 -13.07
N ASP A 97 -0.07 17.85 -14.01
CA ASP A 97 0.00 18.17 -15.44
C ASP A 97 -0.14 16.89 -16.31
N TYR A 98 0.02 16.98 -17.62
CA TYR A 98 -0.20 15.87 -18.56
C TYR A 98 0.60 14.62 -18.19
N ASP A 99 1.89 14.76 -17.90
CA ASP A 99 2.80 13.68 -17.53
C ASP A 99 3.48 13.92 -16.17
N VAL A 100 3.00 14.91 -15.41
CA VAL A 100 3.58 15.30 -14.12
C VAL A 100 2.64 14.95 -12.98
N PHE A 101 3.19 14.24 -11.99
CA PHE A 101 2.49 13.81 -10.79
C PHE A 101 3.25 14.27 -9.55
N THR A 102 2.52 14.62 -8.50
CA THR A 102 3.08 14.86 -7.16
C THR A 102 2.84 13.65 -6.28
N MET A 103 3.83 13.34 -5.44
CA MET A 103 3.77 12.26 -4.48
C MET A 103 4.38 12.72 -3.16
N ASP A 104 3.52 13.04 -2.20
CA ASP A 104 3.91 13.33 -0.83
C ASP A 104 3.67 12.08 0.02
N PHE A 105 4.65 11.69 0.83
CA PHE A 105 4.50 10.57 1.75
C PHE A 105 5.13 10.88 3.10
N ARG A 106 4.65 10.19 4.13
CA ARG A 106 5.10 10.33 5.51
C ARG A 106 5.40 8.98 6.11
N TYR A 107 6.12 9.00 7.24
CA TYR A 107 6.26 7.83 8.08
C TYR A 107 4.86 7.20 8.35
N PRO A 108 4.72 5.87 8.18
CA PRO A 108 5.80 4.90 8.13
C PRO A 108 6.34 4.57 6.73
N LEU A 109 5.74 5.05 5.64
CA LEU A 109 6.14 4.65 4.29
C LEU A 109 7.58 5.07 3.93
N SER A 110 8.27 4.20 3.19
CA SER A 110 9.50 4.56 2.47
C SER A 110 9.17 5.07 1.06
N ALA A 111 10.13 5.77 0.45
CA ALA A 111 9.99 6.26 -0.93
C ALA A 111 9.68 5.12 -1.92
N LEU A 112 10.33 3.96 -1.77
CA LEU A 112 10.09 2.78 -2.61
C LEU A 112 8.67 2.23 -2.45
N GLN A 113 8.18 2.16 -1.21
CA GLN A 113 6.81 1.72 -0.92
C GLN A 113 5.80 2.70 -1.52
N ALA A 114 5.97 4.00 -1.28
CA ALA A 114 5.09 5.04 -1.83
C ALA A 114 5.09 5.01 -3.36
N PHE A 115 6.26 4.93 -3.99
CA PHE A 115 6.37 4.85 -5.45
C PHE A 115 5.65 3.63 -6.02
N GLY A 116 5.83 2.44 -5.44
CA GLY A 116 5.11 1.27 -5.92
C GLY A 116 3.60 1.35 -5.70
N ILE A 117 3.13 2.01 -4.63
CA ILE A 117 1.70 2.34 -4.46
C ILE A 117 1.23 3.23 -5.62
N ALA A 118 1.96 4.32 -5.91
CA ALA A 118 1.62 5.23 -7.00
C ALA A 118 1.55 4.50 -8.35
N MET A 119 2.50 3.59 -8.62
CA MET A 119 2.52 2.79 -9.86
C MET A 119 1.28 1.93 -10.05
N THR A 120 0.63 1.45 -8.98
CA THR A 120 -0.62 0.68 -9.12
C THR A 120 -1.77 1.51 -9.68
N SER A 121 -1.75 2.83 -9.49
CA SER A 121 -2.82 3.72 -9.99
C SER A 121 -2.87 3.84 -11.51
N PHE A 122 -1.75 3.55 -12.20
CA PHE A 122 -1.67 3.49 -13.65
C PHE A 122 -2.20 2.17 -14.21
N HIS A 123 -2.28 1.14 -13.37
CA HIS A 123 -2.79 -0.17 -13.76
C HIS A 123 -4.33 -0.10 -13.90
N GLY A 124 -4.80 -0.19 -15.15
CA GLY A 124 -6.23 -0.17 -15.48
C GLY A 124 -6.82 1.18 -15.86
N LYS A 125 -6.00 2.18 -16.27
CA LYS A 125 -6.45 3.35 -17.02
C LYS A 125 -6.02 3.38 -18.50
N ILE A 126 -5.20 2.43 -18.96
CA ILE A 126 -4.78 2.31 -20.37
C ILE A 126 -5.90 1.77 -21.29
N ALA A 127 -7.17 1.96 -20.92
CA ALA A 127 -8.32 1.53 -21.73
C ALA A 127 -9.34 2.65 -21.99
N CYS A 128 -9.07 3.89 -21.54
CA CYS A 128 -9.90 5.05 -21.88
C CYS A 128 -9.02 6.31 -22.00
N GLU A 129 -8.16 6.34 -23.01
CA GLU A 129 -7.88 7.54 -23.81
C GLU A 129 -7.95 7.13 -25.28
#